data_AF-A0A497FDZ8-F1
#
_entry.id   AF-A0A497FDZ8-F1
#
_cell.length_a   1.000
_cell.length_b   1.000
_cell.length_c   1.000
_cell.angle_alpha   90.00
_cell.angle_beta   90.00
_cell.angle_gamma   90.00
#
_symmetry.space_group_name_H-M   'P 1'
#
loop_
_entity.id
_entity.type
_entity.pdbx_description
1 polymer ?
#
loop_
_entity_poly.entity_id
_entity_poly.type
_entity_poly.pdbx_seq_one_letter_code
_entity_poly.pdbx_strand_id
1 'polypeptide(L)'
;MMELLRNLNVRPIRTIGSVTILTTVGTPERRLYVIGKVKCPYCREHIDLYVVKHDTVSGPRIVQCDGEFKTHMETKHPEFSKEWIACRVESYSRSSFHKVTRYYCQRCGYRSRRYADTLIHIIQEHGFGT
;
A
#
# COMPACT_ATOMS: atom_id res chain seq x y z
N MET A 1 19.34 -1.89 -7.94
CA MET A 1 18.12 -2.28 -7.19
C MET A 1 18.44 -3.05 -5.89
N MET A 2 19.24 -4.12 -5.91
CA MET A 2 19.54 -4.90 -4.69
C MET A 2 20.31 -4.13 -3.59
N GLU A 3 21.19 -3.21 -3.97
CA GLU A 3 22.00 -2.42 -3.03
C GLU A 3 21.17 -1.36 -2.28
N LEU A 4 20.20 -0.75 -2.98
CA LEU A 4 19.18 0.14 -2.40
C LEU A 4 18.30 -0.58 -1.36
N LEU A 5 17.92 -1.83 -1.62
CA LEU A 5 17.10 -2.63 -0.70
C LEU A 5 17.86 -3.03 0.58
N ARG A 6 19.17 -3.31 0.47
CA ARG A 6 20.03 -3.57 1.64
C ARG A 6 20.12 -2.36 2.56
N ASN A 7 20.30 -1.16 2.00
CA ASN A 7 20.35 0.09 2.79
C ASN A 7 19.02 0.45 3.46
N LEU A 8 17.93 -0.13 2.97
CA LEU A 8 16.57 0.02 3.50
C LEU A 8 16.19 -1.09 4.50
N ASN A 9 17.04 -2.09 4.77
CA ASN A 9 16.69 -3.25 5.63
C ASN A 9 15.38 -3.93 5.19
N VAL A 10 15.17 -4.08 3.89
CA VAL A 10 14.04 -4.81 3.31
C VAL A 10 14.52 -5.92 2.41
N ARG A 11 13.70 -6.96 2.29
CA ARG A 11 13.92 -8.05 1.34
C ARG A 11 12.67 -8.30 0.50
N PRO A 12 12.82 -8.70 -0.77
CA PRO A 12 11.69 -9.14 -1.58
C PRO A 12 11.12 -10.45 -1.02
N ILE A 13 9.79 -10.56 -1.05
CA ILE A 13 9.06 -11.80 -0.72
C ILE A 13 8.51 -12.44 -1.99
N ARG A 14 7.92 -11.62 -2.86
CA ARG A 14 7.18 -12.07 -4.04
C ARG A 14 7.16 -10.98 -5.09
N THR A 15 7.19 -11.39 -6.36
CA THR A 15 6.97 -10.51 -7.52
C THR A 15 5.73 -10.99 -8.26
N ILE A 16 4.87 -10.06 -8.65
CA ILE A 16 3.62 -10.30 -9.38
C ILE A 16 3.58 -9.29 -10.52
N GLY A 17 3.67 -9.75 -11.77
CA GLY A 17 3.80 -8.87 -12.92
C GLY A 17 4.99 -7.91 -12.78
N SER A 18 4.72 -6.61 -12.90
CA SER A 18 5.73 -5.54 -12.79
C SER A 18 5.92 -5.00 -11.37
N VAL A 19 5.39 -5.70 -10.37
CA VAL A 19 5.32 -5.25 -8.97
C VAL A 19 6.04 -6.25 -8.06
N THR A 20 6.85 -5.75 -7.13
CA THR A 20 7.56 -6.55 -6.12
C THR A 20 7.13 -6.16 -4.71
N ILE A 21 6.78 -7.15 -3.91
CA ILE A 21 6.36 -7.00 -2.53
C ILE A 21 7.57 -7.24 -1.63
N LEU A 22 7.80 -6.30 -0.73
CA LEU A 22 8.93 -6.28 0.19
C LEU A 22 8.46 -6.47 1.64
N THR A 23 9.33 -7.01 2.48
CA THR A 23 9.16 -7.02 3.94
C THR A 23 10.39 -6.49 4.63
N THR A 24 10.21 -5.91 5.81
CA THR A 24 11.31 -5.51 6.68
C THR A 24 12.11 -6.72 7.18
N VAL A 25 13.41 -6.53 7.34
CA VAL A 25 14.35 -7.49 7.92
C VAL A 25 14.75 -7.00 9.30
N GLY A 26 14.73 -7.89 10.30
CA GLY A 26 15.22 -7.60 11.65
C GLY A 26 14.31 -6.72 12.52
N THR A 27 13.12 -6.35 12.05
CA THR A 27 12.10 -5.67 12.89
C THR A 27 11.03 -6.65 13.37
N PRO A 28 10.55 -6.53 14.62
CA PRO A 28 9.48 -7.39 15.15
C PRO A 28 8.15 -7.21 14.40
N GLU A 29 7.87 -6.00 13.89
CA GLU A 29 6.74 -5.78 12.97
C GLU A 29 7.13 -6.23 11.56
N ARG A 30 6.47 -7.28 11.05
CA ARG A 30 6.56 -7.73 9.66
C ARG A 30 5.73 -6.81 8.77
N ARG A 31 6.27 -5.64 8.48
CA ARG A 31 5.60 -4.63 7.66
C ARG A 31 5.83 -4.93 6.19
N LEU A 32 4.75 -4.89 5.39
CA LEU A 32 4.80 -5.09 3.94
C LEU A 32 4.88 -3.75 3.20
N TYR A 33 5.55 -3.78 2.06
CA TYR A 33 5.66 -2.67 1.10
C TYR A 33 5.56 -3.21 -0.32
N VAL A 34 5.34 -2.30 -1.26
CA VAL A 34 5.19 -2.61 -2.67
C VAL A 34 6.01 -1.62 -3.51
N ILE A 35 6.77 -2.14 -4.46
CA ILE A 35 7.55 -1.35 -5.41
C ILE A 35 7.31 -1.83 -6.84
N GLY A 36 7.53 -0.98 -7.83
CA GLY A 36 7.40 -1.31 -9.25
C GLY A 36 6.22 -0.59 -9.90
N LYS A 37 5.79 -1.07 -11.06
CA LYS A 37 4.76 -0.40 -11.88
C LYS A 37 3.44 -1.12 -11.78
N VAL A 38 2.41 -0.45 -11.28
CA VAL A 38 1.04 -0.95 -11.32
C VAL A 38 0.37 -0.42 -12.57
N LYS A 39 -0.23 -1.31 -13.36
CA LYS A 39 -1.04 -0.93 -14.51
C LYS A 39 -2.45 -0.63 -14.04
N CYS A 40 -2.94 0.58 -14.29
CA CYS A 40 -4.32 0.94 -13.98
C CYS A 40 -5.29 0.10 -14.84
N PRO A 41 -6.26 -0.63 -14.26
CA PRO A 41 -7.18 -1.46 -15.04
C PRO A 41 -8.17 -0.64 -15.87
N TYR A 42 -8.40 0.63 -15.51
CA TYR A 42 -9.36 1.51 -16.16
C TYR A 42 -8.77 2.22 -17.39
N CYS A 43 -7.65 2.93 -17.21
CA CYS A 43 -7.03 3.73 -18.28
C CYS A 43 -5.74 3.13 -18.85
N ARG A 44 -5.24 2.01 -18.30
CA ARG A 44 -3.99 1.33 -18.71
C ARG A 44 -2.70 2.14 -18.51
N GLU A 45 -2.77 3.30 -17.87
CA GLU A 45 -1.58 4.06 -17.45
C GLU A 45 -0.76 3.23 -16.44
N HIS A 46 0.57 3.36 -16.50
CA HIS A 46 1.47 2.73 -15.54
C HIS A 46 1.82 3.74 -14.46
N ILE A 47 1.65 3.35 -13.21
CA ILE A 47 1.89 4.19 -12.05
C ILE A 47 3.01 3.55 -11.23
N ASP A 48 4.04 4.33 -10.93
CA ASP A 48 5.17 3.88 -10.14
C ASP A 48 4.80 3.86 -8.65
N LEU A 49 5.08 2.73 -8.02
CA LEU A 49 5.08 2.56 -6.58
C LEU A 49 6.53 2.39 -6.14
N TYR A 50 6.90 3.12 -5.09
CA TYR A 50 8.25 3.05 -4.55
C TYR A 50 8.23 3.27 -3.04
N VAL A 51 9.38 3.02 -2.42
CA VAL A 51 9.59 3.26 -1.00
C VAL A 51 10.77 4.18 -0.81
N VAL A 52 10.73 4.98 0.25
CA VAL A 52 11.82 5.89 0.63
C VAL A 52 12.21 5.66 2.08
N LYS A 53 13.48 5.91 2.40
CA LYS A 53 13.95 6.05 3.78
C LYS A 53 13.69 7.48 4.20
N HIS A 54 12.95 7.67 5.29
CA HIS A 54 12.70 8.98 5.87
C HIS A 54 13.19 8.98 7.32
N ASP A 55 13.98 9.97 7.67
CA ASP A 55 14.40 10.15 9.07
C ASP A 55 13.24 10.72 9.87
N THR A 56 12.86 10.01 10.94
CA THR A 56 11.83 10.47 11.88
C THR A 56 12.46 10.73 13.23
N VAL A 57 11.75 11.42 14.13
CA VAL A 57 12.22 11.67 15.50
C VAL A 57 12.59 10.37 16.23
N SER A 58 11.93 9.26 15.87
CA SER A 58 12.21 7.91 16.41
C SER A 58 13.25 7.12 15.61
N GLY A 59 13.99 7.76 14.69
CA GLY A 59 14.98 7.15 13.82
C GLY A 59 14.51 6.95 12.36
N PRO A 60 15.40 6.44 11.49
CA PRO A 60 15.09 6.18 10.08
C PRO A 60 13.98 5.13 9.92
N ARG A 61 12.97 5.46 9.12
CA ARG A 61 11.85 4.57 8.80
C ARG A 61 11.61 4.50 7.30
N ILE A 62 11.12 3.35 6.86
CA ILE A 62 10.70 3.17 5.47
C ILE A 62 9.27 3.64 5.32
N VAL A 63 9.02 4.44 4.30
CA VAL A 63 7.70 4.98 3.96
C VAL A 63 7.32 4.49 2.58
N GLN A 64 6.06 4.04 2.45
CA GLN A 64 5.47 3.75 1.14
C GLN A 64 5.10 5.07 0.47
N CYS A 65 5.52 5.24 -0.78
CA CYS A 65 5.07 6.32 -1.64
C CYS A 65 3.98 5.77 -2.56
N ASP A 66 2.74 5.92 -2.13
CA ASP A 66 1.51 5.53 -2.85
C ASP A 66 0.61 6.73 -3.18
N GLY A 67 1.11 7.95 -2.96
CA GLY A 67 0.36 9.20 -3.16
C GLY A 67 -0.08 9.42 -4.60
N GLU A 68 0.83 9.29 -5.57
CA GLU A 68 0.50 9.44 -6.99
C GLU A 68 -0.56 8.44 -7.45
N PHE A 69 -0.43 7.18 -7.03
CA PHE A 69 -1.42 6.15 -7.29
C PHE A 69 -2.78 6.49 -6.69
N LYS A 70 -2.80 6.89 -5.42
CA LYS A 70 -4.03 7.25 -4.73
C LYS A 70 -4.71 8.45 -5.41
N THR A 71 -3.97 9.52 -5.70
CA THR A 71 -4.47 10.69 -6.41
C THR A 71 -4.98 10.34 -7.80
N HIS A 72 -4.24 9.52 -8.57
CA HIS A 72 -4.69 9.05 -9.88
C HIS A 72 -6.04 8.33 -9.78
N MET A 73 -6.18 7.38 -8.85
CA MET A 73 -7.43 6.63 -8.68
C MET A 73 -8.58 7.52 -8.20
N GLU A 74 -8.36 8.38 -7.21
CA GLU A 74 -9.40 9.24 -6.66
C GLU A 74 -9.89 10.30 -7.66
N THR A 75 -9.01 10.81 -8.52
CA THR A 75 -9.34 11.90 -9.46
C THR A 75 -9.85 11.42 -10.81
N LYS A 76 -9.23 10.37 -11.38
CA LYS A 76 -9.60 9.86 -12.71
C LYS A 76 -10.62 8.72 -12.66
N HIS A 77 -10.67 7.97 -11.56
CA HIS A 77 -11.42 6.71 -11.46
C HIS A 77 -12.23 6.64 -10.15
N PRO A 78 -13.21 7.53 -9.93
CA PRO A 78 -14.01 7.55 -8.69
C PRO A 78 -14.70 6.21 -8.37
N GLU A 79 -14.98 5.39 -9.38
CA GLU A 79 -15.47 4.01 -9.28
C GLU A 79 -14.53 3.08 -8.50
N PHE A 80 -13.22 3.35 -8.48
CA PHE A 80 -12.21 2.57 -7.76
C PHE A 80 -12.57 2.39 -6.29
N SER A 81 -13.11 3.44 -5.67
CA SER A 81 -13.49 3.41 -4.25
C SER A 81 -14.61 2.43 -3.92
N LYS A 82 -15.50 2.18 -4.89
CA LYS A 82 -16.64 1.26 -4.78
C LYS A 82 -16.26 -0.18 -5.12
N GLU A 83 -15.28 -0.36 -5.99
CA GLU A 83 -14.90 -1.68 -6.51
C GLU A 83 -13.71 -2.32 -5.81
N TRP A 84 -12.78 -1.51 -5.31
CA TRP A 84 -11.49 -1.99 -4.81
C TRP A 84 -11.19 -1.53 -3.39
N ILE A 85 -11.00 -0.22 -3.16
CA ILE A 85 -10.59 0.30 -1.84
C ILE A 85 -11.50 1.43 -1.38
N ALA A 86 -12.34 1.15 -0.37
CA ALA A 86 -13.09 2.21 0.29
C ALA A 86 -12.32 2.79 1.48
N CYS A 87 -12.41 4.10 1.65
CA CYS A 87 -11.90 4.82 2.80
C CYS A 87 -13.05 5.10 3.78
N ARG A 88 -12.89 4.71 5.05
CA ARG A 88 -13.89 4.98 6.11
C ARG A 88 -13.21 5.54 7.35
N VAL A 89 -13.85 6.52 7.96
CA VAL A 89 -13.43 7.08 9.26
C VAL A 89 -14.26 6.40 10.34
N GLU A 90 -13.58 5.72 11.26
CA GLU A 90 -14.21 4.92 12.31
C GLU A 90 -13.66 5.31 13.68
N SER A 91 -14.40 5.03 14.75
CA SER A 91 -13.86 5.15 16.10
C SER A 91 -12.74 4.12 16.32
N TYR A 92 -11.68 4.54 17.02
CA TYR A 92 -10.52 3.68 17.30
C TYR A 92 -10.92 2.39 18.04
N SER A 93 -11.87 2.52 18.97
CA SER A 93 -12.56 1.44 19.67
C SER A 93 -14.03 1.84 19.90
N ARG A 94 -14.90 0.90 20.29
CA ARG A 94 -16.35 1.11 20.46
C ARG A 94 -16.73 2.32 21.34
N SER A 95 -15.84 2.75 22.24
CA SER A 95 -16.07 3.88 23.17
C SER A 95 -15.02 4.99 23.05
N SER A 96 -14.19 4.98 22.00
CA SER A 96 -13.17 6.01 21.82
C SER A 96 -13.69 7.17 20.97
N PHE A 97 -13.45 8.39 21.44
CA PHE A 97 -13.65 9.61 20.66
C PHE A 97 -12.61 9.79 19.55
N HIS A 98 -11.47 9.08 19.63
CA HIS A 98 -10.44 9.15 18.60
C HIS A 98 -10.92 8.46 17.34
N LYS A 99 -10.94 9.21 16.23
CA LYS A 99 -11.27 8.70 14.91
C LYS A 99 -10.00 8.22 14.20
N VAL A 100 -10.13 7.12 13.47
CA VAL A 100 -9.06 6.53 12.66
C VAL A 100 -9.58 6.26 11.26
N THR A 101 -8.76 6.56 10.26
CA THR A 101 -9.04 6.18 8.88
C THR A 101 -8.67 4.71 8.67
N ARG A 102 -9.58 3.94 8.08
CA ARG A 102 -9.36 2.56 7.65
C ARG A 102 -9.68 2.41 6.17
N TYR A 103 -8.88 1.58 5.52
CA TYR A 103 -8.99 1.25 4.11
C TYR A 103 -9.49 -0.18 3.96
N TYR A 104 -10.57 -0.35 3.22
CA TYR A 104 -11.31 -1.61 3.10
C TYR A 104 -11.26 -2.15 1.68
N CYS A 105 -10.82 -3.39 1.53
CA CYS A 105 -11.02 -4.17 0.31
C CYS A 105 -12.52 -4.39 0.10
N GLN A 106 -13.07 -3.90 -1.01
CA GLN A 106 -14.50 -4.06 -1.33
C GLN A 106 -14.85 -5.47 -1.82
N ARG A 107 -13.87 -6.30 -2.18
CA ARG A 107 -14.09 -7.67 -2.65
C ARG A 107 -14.28 -8.68 -1.53
N CYS A 108 -13.54 -8.55 -0.42
CA CYS A 108 -13.51 -9.55 0.66
C CYS A 108 -13.64 -8.98 2.07
N GLY A 109 -13.67 -7.65 2.23
CA GLY A 109 -13.79 -7.00 3.53
C GLY A 109 -12.49 -6.87 4.34
N TYR A 110 -11.33 -7.28 3.80
CA TYR A 110 -10.03 -7.03 4.42
C TYR A 110 -9.85 -5.54 4.74
N ARG A 111 -9.30 -5.22 5.93
CA ARG A 111 -9.13 -3.84 6.37
C ARG A 111 -7.78 -3.59 7.00
N SER A 112 -7.17 -2.45 6.67
CA SER A 112 -5.97 -1.94 7.32
C SER A 112 -6.08 -0.45 7.61
N ARG A 113 -5.24 0.04 8.52
CA ARG A 113 -5.02 1.48 8.73
C ARG A 113 -4.10 2.08 7.67
N ARG A 114 -3.29 1.26 6.97
CA ARG A 114 -2.43 1.72 5.89
C ARG A 114 -3.07 1.40 4.55
N TYR A 115 -3.11 2.40 3.68
CA TYR A 115 -3.54 2.21 2.29
C TYR A 115 -2.68 1.15 1.59
N ALA A 116 -1.35 1.24 1.77
CA ALA A 116 -0.37 0.29 1.24
C ALA A 116 -0.70 -1.18 1.53
N ASP A 117 -1.15 -1.51 2.74
CA ASP A 117 -1.46 -2.90 3.09
C ASP A 117 -2.70 -3.40 2.33
N THR A 118 -3.73 -2.55 2.23
CA THR A 118 -4.94 -2.87 1.45
C THR A 118 -4.64 -2.93 -0.05
N LEU A 119 -3.76 -2.07 -0.57
CA LEU A 119 -3.27 -2.11 -1.94
C LEU A 119 -2.52 -3.42 -2.23
N ILE A 120 -1.59 -3.80 -1.37
CA ILE A 120 -0.87 -5.08 -1.45
C ILE A 120 -1.87 -6.24 -1.45
N HIS A 121 -2.85 -6.21 -0.56
CA HIS A 121 -3.88 -7.24 -0.48
C HIS A 121 -4.68 -7.37 -1.78
N ILE A 122 -5.18 -6.28 -2.38
CA ILE A 122 -5.94 -6.39 -3.64
C ILE A 122 -5.08 -6.84 -4.82
N ILE A 123 -3.78 -6.51 -4.84
CA ILE A 123 -2.85 -7.00 -5.86
C ILE A 123 -2.62 -8.51 -5.68
N GLN A 124 -2.42 -8.97 -4.44
CA GLN A 124 -2.10 -10.37 -4.16
C GLN A 124 -3.30 -11.31 -4.29
N GLU A 125 -4.45 -10.93 -3.72
CA GLU A 125 -5.60 -11.82 -3.54
C GLU A 125 -6.64 -11.66 -4.65
N HIS A 126 -6.63 -10.52 -5.36
CA HIS A 126 -7.65 -10.18 -6.35
C HIS A 126 -7.07 -9.80 -7.72
N GLY A 127 -5.75 -9.91 -7.91
CA GLY A 127 -5.09 -9.65 -9.20
C GLY A 127 -5.24 -8.22 -9.69
N PHE A 128 -5.33 -7.25 -8.78
CA PHE A 128 -5.45 -5.85 -9.18
C PHE A 128 -4.18 -5.37 -9.91
N GLY A 129 -4.35 -4.84 -11.13
CA GLY A 129 -3.29 -4.18 -11.88
C GLY A 129 -2.15 -5.09 -12.34
N THR A 130 -2.38 -6.40 -12.35
CA THR A 130 -1.49 -7.44 -12.89
C THR A 130 -1.86 -7.82 -14.32
#